data_AF-A0A133XS50-F1
#
_entry.id   AF-A0A133XS50-F1
#
_cell.length_a   1.000
_cell.length_b   1.000
_cell.length_c   1.000
_cell.angle_alpha   90.00
_cell.angle_beta   90.00
_cell.angle_gamma   90.00
#
_symmetry.space_group_name_H-M   'P 1'
#
loop_
_entity.id
_entity.type
_entity.pdbx_description
1 polymer ?
#
loop_
_entity_poly.entity_id
_entity_poly.type
_entity_poly.pdbx_seq_one_letter_code
_entity_poly.pdbx_strand_id
1 'polypeptide(L)'
;MFSLKAPKGYIVRPRATDVIDAASAFLDGLKDGTIKHTVDEKQPALANAAKIATKRPIGARGGWGFGGDAIEIEAATLAVFAVKNIRRNPKRRQMAL
;
A
#
# COMPACT_ATOMS: atom_id res chain seq x y z
N MET A 1 -0.64 1.94 29.12
CA MET A 1 -0.65 1.54 27.70
C MET A 1 0.55 2.19 27.01
N PHE A 2 1.64 1.45 26.79
CA PHE A 2 2.84 2.02 26.16
C PHE A 2 2.55 2.28 24.68
N SER A 3 2.49 3.54 24.28
CA SER A 3 2.40 3.93 22.87
C SER A 3 3.71 3.53 22.19
N LEU A 4 3.70 2.41 21.44
CA LEU A 4 4.77 2.03 20.53
C LEU A 4 4.92 3.12 19.46
N LYS A 5 5.76 4.12 19.76
CA LYS A 5 6.05 5.22 18.84
C LYS A 5 7.06 4.67 17.82
N ALA A 6 6.67 4.61 16.55
CA ALA A 6 7.59 4.21 15.50
C ALA A 6 8.84 5.10 15.53
N PRO A 7 10.06 4.54 15.37
CA PRO A 7 11.29 5.32 15.43
C PRO A 7 11.30 6.47 14.41
N LYS A 8 11.96 7.58 14.76
CA LYS A 8 12.04 8.75 13.89
C LYS A 8 12.65 8.35 12.53
N GLY A 9 11.96 8.67 11.43
CA GLY A 9 12.37 8.33 10.07
C GLY A 9 11.87 6.98 9.53
N TYR A 10 11.06 6.22 10.31
CA TYR A 10 10.47 4.94 9.87
C TYR A 10 9.03 5.05 9.38
N ILE A 11 8.40 6.22 9.55
CA ILE A 11 7.08 6.50 9.02
C ILE A 11 7.25 7.16 7.65
N VAL A 12 6.83 6.48 6.60
CA VAL A 12 6.67 7.09 5.27
C VAL A 12 5.32 7.81 5.26
N ARG A 13 5.34 9.12 4.98
CA ARG A 13 4.13 9.91 4.78
C ARG A 13 3.93 10.11 3.28
N PRO A 14 3.07 9.32 2.62
CA PRO A 14 2.90 9.41 1.18
C PRO A 14 2.26 10.75 0.81
N ARG A 15 2.77 11.38 -0.25
CA ARG A 15 2.15 12.53 -0.91
C ARG A 15 1.05 12.04 -1.85
N ALA A 16 0.19 12.94 -2.32
CA ALA A 16 -0.86 12.60 -3.28
C ALA A 16 -0.31 11.92 -4.55
N THR A 17 0.84 12.36 -5.06
CA THR A 17 1.52 11.72 -6.19
C THR A 17 1.93 10.27 -5.88
N ASP A 18 2.46 10.04 -4.68
CA ASP A 18 2.91 8.72 -4.26
C ASP A 18 1.72 7.75 -4.16
N VAL A 19 0.54 8.23 -3.72
CA VAL A 19 -0.70 7.46 -3.70
C VAL A 19 -1.17 7.12 -5.12
N ILE A 20 -1.14 8.08 -6.04
CA ILE A 20 -1.54 7.88 -7.45
C ILE A 20 -0.62 6.85 -8.12
N ASP A 21 0.69 6.99 -7.94
CA ASP A 21 1.69 6.08 -8.49
C ASP A 21 1.53 4.68 -7.89
N ALA A 22 1.30 4.59 -6.57
CA ALA A 22 1.06 3.33 -5.89
C ALA A 22 -0.19 2.60 -6.42
N ALA A 23 -1.32 3.31 -6.56
CA ALA A 23 -2.57 2.72 -7.05
C ALA A 23 -2.44 2.21 -8.48
N SER A 24 -1.80 2.99 -9.35
CA SER A 24 -1.58 2.61 -10.76
C SER A 24 -0.64 1.40 -10.86
N ALA A 25 0.53 1.46 -10.22
CA ALA A 25 1.51 0.38 -10.25
C ALA A 25 1.01 -0.91 -9.57
N PHE A 26 0.15 -0.80 -8.56
CA PHE A 26 -0.45 -1.96 -7.90
C PHE A 26 -1.47 -2.66 -8.82
N LEU A 27 -2.35 -1.89 -9.48
CA LEU A 27 -3.31 -2.44 -10.44
C LEU A 27 -2.61 -3.08 -11.64
N ASP A 28 -1.60 -2.43 -12.19
CA ASP A 28 -0.82 -2.97 -13.31
C ASP A 28 -0.06 -4.23 -12.88
N GLY A 29 0.53 -4.22 -11.69
CA GLY A 29 1.20 -5.41 -11.16
C GLY A 29 0.25 -6.60 -10.93
N LEU A 30 -1.00 -6.36 -10.56
CA LEU A 30 -2.03 -7.40 -10.47
C LEU A 30 -2.40 -7.95 -11.86
N LYS A 31 -2.58 -7.08 -12.85
CA LYS A 31 -2.90 -7.48 -14.24
C LYS A 31 -1.78 -8.29 -14.88
N ASP A 32 -0.54 -7.86 -14.67
CA ASP A 32 0.66 -8.50 -15.22
C ASP A 32 1.10 -9.72 -14.40
N GLY A 33 0.43 -10.00 -13.28
CA GLY A 33 0.71 -11.14 -12.39
C GLY A 33 2.00 -11.02 -11.58
N THR A 34 2.64 -9.84 -11.55
CA THR A 34 3.84 -9.57 -10.74
C THR A 34 3.50 -9.29 -9.28
N ILE A 35 2.25 -8.91 -9.00
CA ILE A 35 1.66 -8.83 -7.66
C ILE A 35 0.56 -9.89 -7.60
N LYS A 36 0.50 -10.65 -6.51
CA LYS A 36 -0.52 -11.67 -6.29
C LYS A 36 -1.09 -11.55 -4.88
N HIS A 37 -2.40 -11.72 -4.76
CA HIS A 37 -3.07 -11.89 -3.48
C HIS A 37 -3.06 -13.37 -3.08
N THR A 38 -3.01 -13.65 -1.78
CA THR A 38 -3.23 -15.01 -1.27
C THR A 38 -4.69 -15.42 -1.46
N VAL A 39 -5.02 -16.68 -1.22
CA VAL A 39 -6.41 -17.15 -1.29
C VAL A 39 -7.35 -16.32 -0.39
N ASP A 40 -8.54 -15.99 -0.90
CA ASP A 40 -9.53 -15.09 -0.26
C ASP A 40 -9.86 -15.55 1.18
N GLU A 41 -9.94 -16.86 1.42
CA GLU A 41 -10.30 -17.43 2.74
C GLU A 41 -9.24 -17.10 3.82
N LYS A 42 -7.99 -16.87 3.42
CA LYS A 42 -6.91 -16.49 4.36
C LYS A 42 -6.92 -15.01 4.68
N GLN A 43 -7.50 -14.17 3.83
CA GLN A 43 -7.56 -12.71 4.01
C GLN A 43 -8.92 -12.13 3.58
N PRO A 44 -10.03 -12.55 4.21
CA PRO A 44 -11.37 -12.21 3.76
C PRO A 44 -11.67 -10.70 3.80
N ALA A 45 -11.09 -9.97 4.76
CA ALA A 45 -11.25 -8.52 4.85
C ALA A 45 -10.67 -7.80 3.62
N LEU A 46 -9.44 -8.16 3.22
CA LEU A 46 -8.81 -7.59 2.04
C LEU A 46 -9.52 -8.00 0.74
N ALA A 47 -9.98 -9.26 0.66
CA ALA A 47 -10.76 -9.74 -0.48
C ALA A 47 -12.09 -9.00 -0.62
N ASN A 48 -12.79 -8.74 0.49
CA ASN A 48 -14.03 -7.97 0.48
C ASN A 48 -13.80 -6.51 0.10
N ALA A 49 -12.78 -5.86 0.69
CA ALA A 49 -12.38 -4.51 0.35
C ALA A 49 -12.06 -4.38 -1.15
N ALA A 50 -11.35 -5.35 -1.73
CA ALA A 50 -11.03 -5.37 -3.16
C ALA A 50 -12.29 -5.44 -4.05
N LYS A 51 -13.35 -6.14 -3.61
CA LYS A 51 -14.61 -6.29 -4.36
C LYS A 51 -15.47 -5.02 -4.33
N ILE A 52 -15.42 -4.25 -3.25
CA ILE A 52 -16.20 -3.02 -3.08
C ILE A 52 -15.42 -1.75 -3.44
N ALA A 53 -14.12 -1.88 -3.71
CA ALA A 53 -13.26 -0.74 -4.01
C ALA A 53 -13.70 -0.04 -5.31
N THR A 54 -13.75 1.28 -5.24
CA THR A 54 -14.05 2.15 -6.38
C THR A 54 -12.82 2.99 -6.76
N LYS A 55 -12.81 3.52 -7.98
CA LYS A 55 -11.80 4.52 -8.37
C LYS A 55 -12.22 5.89 -7.87
N ARG A 56 -11.47 6.45 -6.92
CA ARG A 56 -11.65 7.83 -6.46
C ARG A 56 -10.68 8.75 -7.20
N PRO A 57 -11.14 9.84 -7.84
CA PRO A 57 -10.25 10.81 -8.46
C PRO A 57 -9.42 11.55 -7.40
N ILE A 58 -8.15 11.80 -7.70
CA ILE A 58 -7.22 12.57 -6.86
C ILE A 58 -6.65 13.72 -7.70
N GLY A 59 -7.08 14.94 -7.35
CA GLY A 59 -6.71 16.15 -8.07
C GLY A 59 -7.36 16.27 -9.45
N ALA A 60 -6.94 17.25 -10.24
CA ALA A 60 -7.54 17.58 -11.54
C ALA A 60 -6.81 16.97 -12.75
N ARG A 61 -5.66 16.32 -12.56
CA ARG A 61 -4.79 15.82 -13.65
C ARG A 61 -5.02 14.34 -13.98
N GLY A 62 -6.21 13.82 -13.73
CA GLY A 62 -6.57 12.42 -14.02
C GLY A 62 -5.94 11.38 -13.09
N GLY A 63 -5.30 11.80 -11.99
CA GLY A 63 -4.84 10.90 -10.95
C GLY A 63 -6.01 10.22 -10.24
N TRP A 64 -5.80 9.00 -9.77
CA TRP A 64 -6.81 8.24 -9.03
C TRP A 64 -6.17 7.39 -7.94
N GLY A 65 -6.99 7.00 -6.96
CA GLY A 65 -6.66 6.01 -5.95
C GLY A 65 -7.86 5.14 -5.63
N PHE A 66 -7.68 4.15 -4.77
CA PHE A 66 -8.81 3.38 -4.26
C PHE A 66 -9.72 4.28 -3.41
N GLY A 67 -11.00 3.97 -3.42
CA GLY A 67 -12.03 4.66 -2.66
C GLY A 67 -13.18 3.70 -2.36
N GLY A 68 -14.23 4.22 -1.74
CA GLY A 68 -15.20 3.40 -1.02
C GLY A 68 -14.67 3.02 0.36
N ASP A 69 -15.46 2.25 1.11
CA ASP A 69 -15.07 1.74 2.44
C ASP A 69 -14.10 0.54 2.29
N ALA A 70 -12.94 0.81 1.68
CA ALA A 70 -11.99 -0.20 1.22
C ALA A 70 -10.56 0.11 1.72
N ILE A 71 -10.44 0.35 3.02
CA ILE A 71 -9.17 0.78 3.65
C ILE A 71 -8.09 -0.29 3.54
N GLU A 72 -8.46 -1.57 3.57
CA GLU A 72 -7.54 -2.70 3.51
C GLU A 72 -6.75 -2.72 2.19
N ILE A 73 -7.42 -2.44 1.06
CA ILE A 73 -6.73 -2.41 -0.24
C ILE A 73 -5.88 -1.15 -0.40
N GLU A 74 -6.31 0.00 0.14
CA GLU A 74 -5.46 1.20 0.23
C GLU A 74 -4.19 0.92 1.05
N ALA A 75 -4.34 0.26 2.20
CA ALA A 75 -3.23 -0.09 3.08
C ALA A 75 -2.27 -1.09 2.41
N ALA A 76 -2.80 -2.14 1.77
CA ALA A 76 -2.00 -3.12 1.05
C ALA A 76 -1.21 -2.49 -0.11
N THR A 77 -1.87 -1.61 -0.86
CA THR A 77 -1.27 -0.84 -1.96
C THR A 77 -0.09 0.00 -1.47
N LEU A 78 -0.28 0.76 -0.39
CA LEU A 78 0.77 1.58 0.21
C LEU A 78 1.90 0.73 0.82
N ALA A 79 1.58 -0.43 1.39
CA ALA A 79 2.60 -1.35 1.90
C ALA A 79 3.51 -1.87 0.78
N VAL A 80 2.94 -2.28 -0.36
CA VAL A 80 3.71 -2.69 -1.53
C VAL A 80 4.55 -1.54 -2.08
N PHE A 81 3.97 -0.34 -2.19
CA PHE A 81 4.70 0.85 -2.62
C PHE A 81 5.89 1.15 -1.69
N ALA A 82 5.68 1.13 -0.37
CA ALA A 82 6.73 1.37 0.61
C ALA A 82 7.85 0.34 0.46
N VAL A 83 7.54 -0.96 0.35
CA VAL A 83 8.56 -2.01 0.17
C VAL A 83 9.38 -1.81 -1.10
N LYS A 84 8.76 -1.38 -2.20
CA LYS A 84 9.45 -1.13 -3.46
C LYS A 84 10.32 0.14 -3.45
N ASN A 85 9.96 1.14 -2.63
CA ASN A 85 10.60 2.46 -2.65
C ASN A 85 11.50 2.77 -1.44
N ILE A 86 11.52 1.90 -0.42
CA ILE A 86 12.45 2.09 0.71
C ILE A 86 13.89 1.79 0.28
N ARG A 87 14.79 2.76 0.50
CA ARG A 87 16.24 2.52 0.40
C ARG A 87 16.70 1.71 1.61
N ARG A 88 16.88 0.40 1.44
CA ARG A 88 17.59 -0.43 2.43
C ARG A 88 19.06 -0.02 2.45
N ASN A 89 19.65 0.18 3.63
CA ASN A 89 21.11 0.24 3.77
C ASN A 89 21.61 -1.22 3.85
N PRO A 90 22.25 -1.77 2.79
CA PRO A 90 22.68 -3.16 2.77
C PRO A 90 23.75 -3.47 3.84
N LYS A 91 24.46 -2.46 4.36
CA LYS A 91 25.46 -2.61 5.42
C LYS A 91 24.85 -2.62 6.82
N ARG A 92 23.55 -2.35 6.96
CA ARG A 92 22.89 -2.27 8.27
C ARG A 92 22.37 -3.65 8.68
N ARG A 93 22.94 -4.21 9.76
CA ARG A 93 22.41 -5.43 10.40
C ARG A 93 21.19 -5.06 11.25
N GLN A 94 20.05 -5.68 10.96
CA GLN A 94 18.83 -5.52 11.76
C GLN A 94 18.96 -6.44 12.97
N MET A 95 19.17 -5.87 14.16
CA MET A 95 19.11 -6.65 15.40
C MET A 95 17.64 -6.76 15.82
N ALA A 96 17.16 -7.99 15.99
CA ALA A 96 15.87 -8.23 16.62
C ALA A 96 15.96 -7.76 18.08
N LEU A 97 15.05 -6.88 18.48
CA LEU A 97 14.81 -6.55 19.88
C LEU A 97 13.93 -7.64 20.50
#